data_AF-A0A1C7D6D3-F1
#
_entry.id   AF-A0A1C7D6D3-F1
#
_cell.length_a   1.000
_cell.length_b   1.000
_cell.length_c   1.000
_cell.angle_alpha   90.00
_cell.angle_beta   90.00
_cell.angle_gamma   90.00
#
_symmetry.space_group_name_H-M   'P 1'
#
loop_
_entity.id
_entity.type
_entity.pdbx_description
1 polymer ?
#
loop_
_entity_poly.entity_id
_entity_poly.type
_entity_poly.pdbx_seq_one_letter_code
_entity_poly.pdbx_strand_id
1 'polypeptide(L)'
;MGGLAAAMLPGVARADVVCRDNPYHGIRQCSSGIRRIQLVQAMQECPQWCWAACIQMAFAKYGWRVPQTDIVQRLFGDMRCAPANGSQIVATVNSGPWRDVRGRMFRARAAPLADLDFGMSNGNALRDAAWHLADGIPLINGALNHATLLTSMTYAIDRQGRVFLQEMIVRDPYPYQDARPSRRSLTQREVSGTRLLVSIRV
;
A
#
# COMPACT_ATOMS: atom_id res chain seq x y z
N MET A 1 25.82 47.51 7.54
CA MET A 1 24.54 47.18 6.88
C MET A 1 24.57 45.68 6.53
N GLY A 2 24.03 44.83 7.41
CA GLY A 2 24.05 43.38 7.24
C GLY A 2 22.72 42.89 6.69
N GLY A 3 22.71 42.40 5.45
CA GLY A 3 21.56 41.74 4.84
C GLY A 3 21.58 40.25 5.16
N LEU A 4 20.61 39.77 5.94
CA LEU A 4 20.35 38.35 6.15
C LEU A 4 19.60 37.81 4.92
N ALA A 5 20.29 37.00 4.11
CA ALA A 5 19.65 36.19 3.07
C ALA A 5 18.94 35.01 3.74
N ALA A 6 17.61 34.95 3.60
CA ALA A 6 16.82 33.79 4.02
C ALA A 6 17.05 32.64 3.02
N ALA A 7 17.78 31.62 3.44
CA ALA A 7 17.90 30.38 2.69
C ALA A 7 16.57 29.60 2.75
N MET A 8 15.82 29.62 1.65
CA MET A 8 14.71 28.67 1.47
C MET A 8 15.30 27.28 1.26
N LEU A 9 15.12 26.38 2.24
CA LEU A 9 15.48 24.98 2.07
C LEU A 9 14.55 24.36 1.02
N PRO A 10 15.07 23.82 -0.09
CA PRO A 10 14.25 23.09 -1.04
C PRO A 10 13.73 21.82 -0.37
N GLY A 11 12.41 21.74 -0.17
CA GLY A 11 11.77 20.49 0.20
C GLY A 11 12.02 19.49 -0.93
N VAL A 12 12.62 18.34 -0.60
CA VAL A 12 12.88 17.27 -1.57
C VAL A 12 11.53 16.86 -2.17
N ALA A 13 11.27 17.28 -3.40
CA ALA A 13 10.06 16.89 -4.11
C ALA A 13 10.17 15.39 -4.41
N ARG A 14 9.38 14.57 -3.70
CA ARG A 14 9.21 13.17 -4.08
C ARG A 14 8.53 13.12 -5.43
N ALA A 15 9.15 12.41 -6.38
CA ALA A 15 8.82 12.45 -7.80
C ALA A 15 7.35 12.09 -8.12
N ASP A 16 6.66 11.42 -7.20
CA ASP A 16 5.28 11.00 -7.35
C ASP A 16 4.32 11.65 -6.33
N VAL A 17 4.68 12.83 -5.81
CA VAL A 17 3.78 13.71 -5.04
C VAL A 17 3.39 14.92 -5.87
N VAL A 18 2.08 15.16 -5.98
CA VAL A 18 1.54 16.39 -6.58
C VAL A 18 0.72 17.12 -5.53
N CYS A 19 1.18 18.31 -5.15
CA CYS A 19 0.46 19.19 -4.23
C CYS A 19 0.00 20.46 -4.94
N ARG A 20 -1.20 20.93 -4.58
CA ARG A 20 -1.78 22.20 -5.01
C ARG A 20 -2.10 23.02 -3.77
N ASP A 21 -1.62 24.25 -3.76
CA ASP A 21 -1.96 25.21 -2.71
C ASP A 21 -3.42 25.65 -2.88
N ASN A 22 -4.18 25.63 -1.80
CA ASN A 22 -5.43 26.38 -1.72
C ASN A 22 -5.08 27.77 -1.15
N PRO A 23 -5.24 28.86 -1.94
CA PRO A 23 -4.91 30.21 -1.48
C PRO A 23 -5.76 30.65 -0.29
N TYR A 24 -6.89 29.98 -0.05
CA TYR A 24 -7.77 30.23 1.09
C TYR A 24 -7.57 29.08 2.12
N HIS A 25 -7.39 29.44 3.40
CA HIS A 25 -7.33 28.54 4.56
C HIS A 25 -5.99 27.86 4.89
N GLY A 26 -4.92 28.04 4.11
CA GLY A 26 -3.60 27.47 4.43
C GLY A 26 -3.62 25.93 4.52
N ILE A 27 -4.50 25.32 3.74
CA ILE A 27 -4.59 23.89 3.53
C ILE A 27 -3.99 23.59 2.16
N ARG A 28 -3.13 22.57 2.09
CA ARG A 28 -2.53 22.11 0.83
C ARG A 28 -3.13 20.76 0.46
N GLN A 29 -3.70 20.65 -0.74
CA GLN A 29 -4.19 19.37 -1.23
C GLN A 29 -3.06 18.64 -1.94
N CYS A 30 -2.78 17.42 -1.52
CA CYS A 30 -1.71 16.58 -2.05
C CYS A 30 -2.26 15.24 -2.54
N SER A 31 -1.58 14.67 -3.51
CA SER A 31 -1.78 13.30 -3.95
C SER A 31 -0.43 12.61 -4.01
N SER A 32 -0.38 11.39 -3.48
CA SER A 32 0.77 10.49 -3.56
C SER A 32 0.32 9.21 -4.21
N GLY A 33 1.12 8.65 -5.13
CA GLY A 33 0.73 7.38 -5.73
C GLY A 33 1.76 6.80 -6.66
N ILE A 34 1.63 5.50 -6.89
CA ILE A 34 2.52 4.74 -7.77
C ILE A 34 2.06 4.95 -9.21
N ARG A 35 3.02 5.17 -10.11
CA ARG A 35 2.74 5.34 -11.54
C ARG A 35 2.03 4.11 -12.09
N ARG A 36 0.96 4.34 -12.87
CA ARG A 36 0.11 3.25 -13.40
C ARG A 36 0.88 2.20 -14.19
N ILE A 37 1.92 2.60 -14.93
CA ILE A 37 2.76 1.69 -15.74
C ILE A 37 3.52 0.65 -14.90
N GLN A 38 3.70 0.91 -13.60
CA GLN A 38 4.38 0.00 -12.67
C GLN A 38 3.42 -0.96 -11.97
N LEU A 39 2.11 -0.82 -12.16
CA LEU A 39 1.11 -1.58 -11.42
C LEU A 39 0.58 -2.74 -12.25
N VAL A 40 0.70 -3.95 -11.69
CA VAL A 40 0.14 -5.17 -12.26
C VAL A 40 -1.13 -5.53 -11.50
N GLN A 41 -2.16 -5.94 -12.25
CA GLN A 41 -3.41 -6.45 -11.68
C GLN A 41 -3.30 -7.97 -11.48
N ALA A 42 -3.80 -8.44 -10.35
CA ALA A 42 -4.08 -9.85 -10.12
C ALA A 42 -5.46 -9.98 -9.44
N MET A 43 -6.24 -10.96 -9.91
CA MET A 43 -7.48 -11.37 -9.24
C MET A 43 -7.14 -12.48 -8.25
N GLN A 44 -7.85 -12.56 -7.12
CA GLN A 44 -7.65 -13.67 -6.19
C GLN A 44 -8.02 -15.01 -6.85
N GLU A 45 -7.19 -16.04 -6.66
CA GLU A 45 -7.39 -17.39 -7.20
C GLU A 45 -8.25 -18.26 -6.27
N CYS A 46 -8.55 -17.77 -5.06
CA CYS A 46 -9.50 -18.38 -4.13
C CYS A 46 -10.26 -17.30 -3.33
N PRO A 47 -11.51 -17.54 -2.88
CA PRO A 47 -12.29 -16.55 -2.12
C PRO A 47 -11.61 -15.98 -0.86
N GLN A 48 -10.64 -16.67 -0.28
CA GLN A 48 -9.92 -16.24 0.93
C GLN A 48 -8.49 -15.74 0.67
N TRP A 49 -8.07 -15.61 -0.59
CA TRP A 49 -6.70 -15.26 -0.98
C TRP A 49 -6.51 -13.82 -1.44
N CYS A 50 -7.40 -12.91 -1.06
CA CYS A 50 -7.23 -11.48 -1.34
C CYS A 50 -5.88 -10.94 -0.82
N TRP A 51 -5.40 -11.46 0.32
CA TRP A 51 -4.09 -11.14 0.87
C TRP A 51 -2.93 -11.63 -0.01
N ALA A 52 -3.01 -12.85 -0.54
CA ALA A 52 -1.98 -13.43 -1.41
C ALA A 52 -1.93 -12.71 -2.76
N ALA A 53 -3.09 -12.35 -3.32
CA ALA A 53 -3.19 -11.54 -4.53
C ALA A 53 -2.55 -10.14 -4.34
N CYS A 54 -2.73 -9.52 -3.16
CA CYS A 54 -2.07 -8.25 -2.85
C CYS A 54 -0.54 -8.39 -2.80
N ILE A 55 -0.01 -9.45 -2.19
CA ILE A 55 1.44 -9.73 -2.18
C ILE A 55 1.94 -9.96 -3.62
N GLN A 56 1.23 -10.75 -4.42
CA GLN A 56 1.57 -11.00 -5.82
C GLN A 56 1.65 -9.69 -6.63
N MET A 57 0.64 -8.82 -6.51
CA MET A 57 0.65 -7.50 -7.17
C MET A 57 1.80 -6.62 -6.69
N ALA A 58 2.09 -6.62 -5.39
CA ALA A 58 3.21 -5.87 -4.82
C ALA A 58 4.56 -6.35 -5.37
N PHE A 59 4.79 -7.67 -5.44
CA PHE A 59 6.01 -8.23 -6.03
C PHE A 59 6.12 -7.94 -7.54
N ALA A 60 5.00 -8.03 -8.25
CA ALA A 60 4.95 -7.76 -9.68
C ALA A 60 5.30 -6.31 -10.01
N LYS A 61 4.99 -5.35 -9.13
CA LYS A 61 5.44 -3.95 -9.25
C LYS A 61 6.97 -3.80 -9.31
N TYR A 62 7.70 -4.71 -8.67
CA TYR A 62 9.18 -4.74 -8.70
C TYR A 62 9.72 -5.69 -9.79
N GLY A 63 8.87 -6.23 -10.66
CA GLY A 63 9.27 -7.13 -11.75
C GLY A 63 9.43 -8.59 -11.33
N TRP A 64 8.94 -8.98 -10.14
CA TRP A 64 8.97 -10.35 -9.64
C TRP A 64 7.60 -11.01 -9.79
N ARG A 65 7.55 -12.13 -10.50
CA ARG A 65 6.32 -12.90 -10.71
C ARG A 65 6.32 -14.11 -9.78
N VAL A 66 5.49 -14.05 -8.75
CA VAL A 66 5.28 -15.16 -7.80
C VAL A 66 3.79 -15.52 -7.83
N PRO A 67 3.43 -16.79 -8.11
CA PRO A 67 2.03 -17.25 -8.07
C PRO A 67 1.42 -17.12 -6.67
N GLN A 68 0.08 -16.98 -6.59
CA GLN A 68 -0.60 -16.96 -5.29
C GLN A 68 -0.44 -18.28 -4.55
N THR A 69 -0.38 -19.38 -5.30
CA THR A 69 -0.11 -20.71 -4.79
C THR A 69 1.18 -20.78 -3.97
N ASP A 70 2.26 -20.20 -4.47
CA ASP A 70 3.57 -20.20 -3.79
C ASP A 70 3.53 -19.32 -2.53
N ILE A 71 2.77 -18.23 -2.57
CA ILE A 71 2.56 -17.33 -1.43
C ILE A 71 1.76 -18.03 -0.32
N VAL A 72 0.70 -18.76 -0.68
CA VAL A 72 -0.17 -19.51 0.24
C VAL A 72 0.59 -20.69 0.84
N GLN A 73 1.27 -21.46 0.00
CA GLN A 73 2.12 -22.58 0.40
C GLN A 73 3.20 -22.14 1.40
N ARG A 74 3.74 -20.92 1.24
CA ARG A 74 4.74 -20.37 2.17
C ARG A 74 4.18 -20.05 3.55
N LEU A 75 2.91 -19.66 3.65
CA LEU A 75 2.27 -19.41 4.94
C LEU A 75 1.79 -20.71 5.60
N PHE A 76 1.06 -21.55 4.87
CA PHE A 76 0.35 -22.69 5.46
C PHE A 76 1.08 -24.03 5.35
N GLY A 77 2.07 -24.13 4.45
CA GLY A 77 2.67 -25.42 4.10
C GLY A 77 1.77 -26.29 3.22
N ASP A 78 0.63 -25.78 2.77
CA ASP A 78 -0.28 -26.42 1.81
C ASP A 78 -1.09 -25.39 1.00
N MET A 79 -1.96 -25.89 0.13
CA MET A 79 -2.76 -25.14 -0.82
C MET A 79 -4.20 -24.88 -0.34
N ARG A 80 -4.39 -24.55 0.95
CA ARG A 80 -5.72 -24.31 1.52
C ARG A 80 -6.29 -22.92 1.19
N CYS A 81 -7.60 -22.87 0.97
CA CYS A 81 -8.33 -21.61 0.82
C CYS A 81 -8.65 -20.96 2.17
N ALA A 82 -7.65 -20.32 2.79
CA ALA A 82 -7.79 -19.72 4.12
C ALA A 82 -7.35 -18.25 4.17
N PRO A 83 -7.97 -17.43 5.04
CA PRO A 83 -7.57 -16.04 5.24
C PRO A 83 -6.23 -15.96 6.01
N ALA A 84 -5.55 -14.83 5.91
CA ALA A 84 -4.38 -14.50 6.71
C ALA A 84 -4.59 -13.18 7.46
N ASN A 85 -4.12 -13.12 8.70
CA ASN A 85 -4.11 -11.88 9.48
C ASN A 85 -2.84 -11.04 9.19
N GLY A 86 -2.79 -9.81 9.73
CA GLY A 86 -1.67 -8.89 9.48
C GLY A 86 -0.30 -9.45 9.86
N SER A 87 -0.20 -10.08 11.04
CA SER A 87 1.05 -10.72 11.49
C SER A 87 1.51 -11.85 10.57
N GLN A 88 0.59 -12.69 10.10
CA GLN A 88 0.87 -13.77 9.15
C GLN A 88 1.33 -13.21 7.80
N ILE A 89 0.69 -12.16 7.30
CA ILE A 89 1.10 -11.48 6.06
C ILE A 89 2.53 -10.96 6.18
N VAL A 90 2.84 -10.23 7.27
CA VAL A 90 4.18 -9.66 7.50
C VAL A 90 5.22 -10.77 7.62
N ALA A 91 4.95 -11.81 8.41
CA ALA A 91 5.86 -12.95 8.58
C ALA A 91 6.10 -13.69 7.27
N THR A 92 5.05 -13.91 6.46
CA THR A 92 5.14 -14.58 5.16
C THR A 92 6.09 -13.83 4.23
N VAL A 93 5.91 -12.51 4.06
CA VAL A 93 6.76 -11.67 3.22
C VAL A 93 8.22 -11.68 3.70
N ASN A 94 8.44 -11.66 5.02
CA ASN A 94 9.76 -11.56 5.64
C ASN A 94 10.50 -12.90 5.82
N SER A 95 9.83 -14.04 5.57
CA SER A 95 10.30 -15.39 5.95
C SER A 95 11.61 -15.86 5.29
N GLY A 96 12.04 -15.24 4.19
CA GLY A 96 13.28 -15.64 3.51
C GLY A 96 13.36 -15.19 2.06
N PRO A 97 14.31 -15.72 1.29
CA PRO A 97 14.37 -15.41 -0.12
C PRO A 97 13.16 -16.02 -0.85
N TRP A 98 12.58 -15.23 -1.74
CA TRP A 98 11.53 -15.61 -2.67
C TRP A 98 12.16 -16.07 -3.97
N ARG A 99 11.50 -17.03 -4.63
CA ARG A 99 11.85 -17.49 -5.96
C ARG A 99 10.72 -17.08 -6.90
N ASP A 100 11.05 -16.41 -8.00
CA ASP A 100 10.06 -16.11 -9.05
C ASP A 100 9.91 -17.28 -10.02
N VAL A 101 8.90 -17.22 -10.90
CA VAL A 101 8.65 -18.24 -11.94
C VAL A 101 9.81 -18.41 -12.93
N ARG A 102 10.79 -17.49 -12.96
CA ARG A 102 12.00 -17.58 -13.79
C ARG A 102 13.18 -18.20 -13.01
N GLY A 103 12.94 -18.66 -11.78
CA GLY A 103 13.96 -19.23 -10.90
C GLY A 103 14.88 -18.21 -10.25
N ARG A 104 14.64 -16.90 -10.43
CA ARG A 104 15.46 -15.84 -9.85
C ARG A 104 15.06 -15.64 -8.39
N MET A 105 16.06 -15.33 -7.55
CA MET A 105 15.87 -15.12 -6.12
C MET A 105 15.82 -13.63 -5.79
N PHE A 106 14.96 -13.25 -4.85
CA PHE A 106 14.90 -11.89 -4.29
C PHE A 106 14.53 -11.93 -2.81
N ARG A 107 14.69 -10.81 -2.10
CA ARG A 107 14.23 -10.65 -0.72
C ARG A 107 13.18 -9.57 -0.69
N ALA A 108 12.10 -9.80 0.04
CA ALA A 108 11.09 -8.80 0.28
C ALA A 108 11.11 -8.39 1.75
N ARG A 109 10.56 -7.21 2.05
CA ARG A 109 10.28 -6.76 3.41
C ARG A 109 8.87 -6.20 3.49
N ALA A 110 8.13 -6.68 4.48
CA ALA A 110 6.88 -6.11 4.93
C ALA A 110 7.09 -5.38 6.26
N ALA A 111 6.52 -4.18 6.38
CA ALA A 111 6.49 -3.43 7.64
C ALA A 111 5.06 -2.90 7.90
N PRO A 112 4.45 -3.26 9.04
CA PRO A 112 3.14 -2.74 9.40
C PRO A 112 3.25 -1.26 9.80
N LEU A 113 2.37 -0.44 9.24
CA LEU A 113 2.15 0.95 9.64
C LEU A 113 0.99 1.05 10.64
N ALA A 114 0.00 0.17 10.53
CA ALA A 114 -1.09 0.02 11.47
C ALA A 114 -1.60 -1.43 11.42
N ASP A 115 -1.92 -1.99 12.59
CA ASP A 115 -2.62 -3.27 12.73
C ASP A 115 -3.47 -3.21 14.01
N LEU A 116 -4.71 -2.73 13.86
CA LEU A 116 -5.62 -2.46 14.97
C LEU A 116 -6.15 -3.75 15.63
N ASP A 117 -6.08 -4.89 14.94
CA ASP A 117 -6.47 -6.19 15.51
C ASP A 117 -5.42 -6.72 16.49
N PHE A 118 -4.17 -6.28 16.36
CA PHE A 118 -3.05 -6.64 17.23
C PHE A 118 -2.56 -5.46 18.10
N GLY A 119 -3.39 -4.42 18.25
CA GLY A 119 -3.09 -3.28 19.11
C GLY A 119 -1.97 -2.35 18.59
N MET A 120 -1.55 -2.52 17.34
CA MET A 120 -0.55 -1.65 16.72
C MET A 120 -1.24 -0.44 16.10
N SER A 121 -1.14 0.71 16.78
CA SER A 121 -1.61 1.99 16.26
C SER A 121 -0.44 2.95 16.12
N ASN A 122 -0.27 3.51 14.92
CA ASN A 122 0.64 4.62 14.66
C ASN A 122 -0.20 5.86 14.34
N GLY A 123 -0.14 6.88 15.19
CA GLY A 123 -0.86 8.14 14.97
C GLY A 123 -0.46 8.86 13.67
N ASN A 124 0.66 8.46 13.05
CA ASN A 124 1.14 8.96 11.77
C ASN A 124 0.93 7.97 10.60
N ALA A 125 0.20 6.86 10.78
CA ALA A 125 0.07 5.80 9.77
C ALA A 125 -0.34 6.33 8.38
N LEU A 126 -1.28 7.28 8.31
CA LEU A 126 -1.72 7.89 7.05
C LEU A 126 -0.62 8.74 6.40
N ARG A 127 0.14 9.49 7.19
CA ARG A 127 1.28 10.28 6.70
C ARG A 127 2.38 9.37 6.18
N ASP A 128 2.70 8.32 6.93
CA ASP A 128 3.72 7.35 6.54
C ASP A 128 3.28 6.59 5.28
N ALA A 129 1.99 6.23 5.17
CA ALA A 129 1.43 5.66 3.95
C ALA A 129 1.57 6.60 2.75
N ALA A 130 1.29 7.90 2.91
CA ALA A 130 1.50 8.90 1.86
C ALA A 130 2.95 8.95 1.38
N TRP A 131 3.90 8.86 2.32
CA TRP A 131 5.33 8.84 2.02
C TRP A 131 5.78 7.55 1.32
N HIS A 132 5.31 6.40 1.77
CA HIS A 132 5.57 5.13 1.09
C HIS A 132 5.05 5.14 -0.35
N LEU A 133 3.82 5.60 -0.58
CA LEU A 133 3.24 5.70 -1.92
C LEU A 133 4.04 6.66 -2.82
N ALA A 134 4.50 7.77 -2.25
CA ALA A 134 5.36 8.73 -2.93
C ALA A 134 6.75 8.18 -3.30
N ASP A 135 7.25 7.20 -2.55
CA ASP A 135 8.47 6.44 -2.85
C ASP A 135 8.21 5.23 -3.75
N GLY A 136 6.99 5.08 -4.30
CA GLY A 136 6.62 3.96 -5.14
C GLY A 136 6.44 2.64 -4.38
N ILE A 137 6.26 2.67 -3.06
CA ILE A 137 6.09 1.49 -2.20
C ILE A 137 4.59 1.24 -2.01
N PRO A 138 4.03 0.12 -2.53
CA PRO A 138 2.63 -0.21 -2.34
C PRO A 138 2.36 -0.68 -0.90
N LEU A 139 1.11 -0.53 -0.47
CA LEU A 139 0.68 -0.98 0.84
C LEU A 139 -0.50 -1.94 0.72
N ILE A 140 -0.52 -3.00 1.51
CA ILE A 140 -1.73 -3.78 1.74
C ILE A 140 -2.62 -3.00 2.70
N ASN A 141 -3.87 -2.79 2.28
CA ASN A 141 -4.95 -2.21 3.05
C ASN A 141 -5.96 -3.30 3.39
N GLY A 142 -6.07 -3.65 4.67
CA GLY A 142 -7.09 -4.56 5.18
C GLY A 142 -8.26 -3.77 5.76
N ALA A 143 -9.43 -3.91 5.15
CA ALA A 143 -10.66 -3.27 5.60
C ALA A 143 -11.84 -4.25 5.48
N LEU A 144 -12.69 -4.30 6.51
CA LEU A 144 -13.91 -5.13 6.51
C LEU A 144 -13.67 -6.61 6.12
N ASN A 145 -12.59 -7.22 6.62
CA ASN A 145 -12.15 -8.59 6.29
C ASN A 145 -11.74 -8.81 4.81
N HIS A 146 -11.41 -7.73 4.09
CA HIS A 146 -10.92 -7.80 2.71
C HIS A 146 -9.58 -7.07 2.57
N ALA A 147 -8.63 -7.70 1.89
CA ALA A 147 -7.33 -7.11 1.60
C ALA A 147 -7.31 -6.54 0.18
N THR A 148 -6.89 -5.29 0.07
CA THR A 148 -6.72 -4.56 -1.19
C THR A 148 -5.33 -3.95 -1.24
N LEU A 149 -4.76 -3.72 -2.43
CA LEU A 149 -3.45 -3.09 -2.55
C LEU A 149 -3.62 -1.59 -2.76
N LEU A 150 -3.32 -0.78 -1.74
CA LEU A 150 -3.27 0.67 -1.83
C LEU A 150 -2.15 1.12 -2.76
N THR A 151 -2.51 1.94 -3.75
CA THR A 151 -1.60 2.41 -4.80
C THR A 151 -1.57 3.92 -4.95
N SER A 152 -2.55 4.64 -4.41
CA SER A 152 -2.54 6.10 -4.37
C SER A 152 -3.48 6.60 -3.27
N MET A 153 -3.19 7.79 -2.76
CA MET A 153 -4.11 8.54 -1.90
C MET A 153 -4.12 10.02 -2.25
N THR A 154 -5.25 10.66 -1.98
CA THR A 154 -5.44 12.10 -2.02
C THR A 154 -5.75 12.57 -0.60
N TYR A 155 -5.13 13.66 -0.16
CA TYR A 155 -5.21 14.14 1.21
C TYR A 155 -4.99 15.65 1.28
N ALA A 156 -5.51 16.26 2.34
CA ALA A 156 -5.22 17.63 2.69
C ALA A 156 -4.17 17.68 3.82
N ILE A 157 -3.29 18.67 3.79
CA ILE A 157 -2.33 18.94 4.86
C ILE A 157 -2.65 20.31 5.44
N ASP A 158 -2.81 20.42 6.76
CA ASP A 158 -2.94 21.71 7.43
C ASP A 158 -1.57 22.35 7.76
N ARG A 159 -1.60 23.55 8.36
CA ARG A 159 -0.39 24.28 8.77
C ARG A 159 0.46 23.54 9.81
N GLN A 160 -0.12 22.61 10.54
CA GLN A 160 0.56 21.79 11.55
C GLN A 160 1.12 20.48 10.94
N GLY A 161 0.96 20.26 9.64
CA GLY A 161 1.41 19.05 8.95
C GLY A 161 0.52 17.84 9.20
N ARG A 162 -0.70 18.03 9.75
CA ARG A 162 -1.66 16.94 9.94
C ARG A 162 -2.29 16.58 8.59
N VAL A 163 -2.37 15.28 8.34
CA VAL A 163 -2.91 14.70 7.11
C VAL A 163 -4.39 14.38 7.31
N PHE A 164 -5.24 14.95 6.47
CA PHE A 164 -6.66 14.66 6.40
C PHE A 164 -6.94 13.89 5.12
N LEU A 165 -7.26 12.61 5.26
CA LEU A 165 -7.51 11.74 4.12
C LEU A 165 -8.76 12.19 3.35
N GLN A 166 -8.66 12.25 2.03
CA GLN A 166 -9.79 12.56 1.14
C GLN A 166 -10.16 11.36 0.28
N GLU A 167 -9.17 10.62 -0.23
CA GLU A 167 -9.38 9.46 -1.10
C GLU A 167 -8.27 8.42 -0.94
N MET A 168 -8.62 7.14 -1.03
CA MET A 168 -7.68 6.02 -1.19
C MET A 168 -8.04 5.24 -2.46
N ILE A 169 -7.05 5.05 -3.33
CA ILE A 169 -7.19 4.29 -4.58
C ILE A 169 -6.42 2.98 -4.46
N VAL A 170 -7.15 1.88 -4.62
CA VAL A 170 -6.62 0.53 -4.47
C VAL A 170 -6.58 -0.23 -5.79
N ARG A 171 -5.87 -1.36 -5.79
CA ARG A 171 -6.09 -2.50 -6.66
C ARG A 171 -6.80 -3.56 -5.84
N ASP A 172 -8.05 -3.80 -6.20
CA ASP A 172 -8.91 -4.80 -5.59
C ASP A 172 -8.73 -6.14 -6.31
N PRO A 173 -8.35 -7.22 -5.59
CA PRO A 173 -8.30 -8.56 -6.15
C PRO A 173 -9.67 -9.22 -6.33
N TYR A 174 -10.76 -8.61 -5.85
CA TYR A 174 -12.15 -9.04 -6.02
C TYR A 174 -12.80 -8.36 -7.26
N PRO A 175 -13.71 -9.02 -7.99
CA PRO A 175 -14.27 -10.37 -7.80
C PRO A 175 -13.35 -11.51 -8.24
N TYR A 176 -13.66 -12.71 -7.74
CA TYR A 176 -13.13 -13.95 -8.27
C TYR A 176 -13.47 -14.06 -9.77
N GLN A 177 -12.46 -14.29 -10.62
CA GLN A 177 -12.60 -14.61 -12.06
C GLN A 177 -13.17 -13.54 -13.02
N ASP A 178 -13.86 -12.49 -12.56
CA ASP A 178 -14.41 -11.47 -13.45
C ASP A 178 -13.47 -10.26 -13.66
N ALA A 179 -13.24 -9.90 -14.92
CA ALA A 179 -12.35 -8.81 -15.37
C ALA A 179 -12.89 -7.39 -15.09
N ARG A 180 -13.42 -7.14 -13.88
CA ARG A 180 -13.76 -5.78 -13.45
C ARG A 180 -12.47 -4.96 -13.28
N PRO A 181 -12.58 -3.61 -13.32
CA PRO A 181 -11.43 -2.76 -13.06
C PRO A 181 -10.94 -3.01 -11.62
N SER A 182 -9.76 -3.61 -11.48
CA SER A 182 -9.12 -3.74 -10.15
C SER A 182 -8.89 -2.38 -9.51
N ARG A 183 -8.69 -1.33 -10.32
CA ARG A 183 -8.54 0.03 -9.83
C ARG A 183 -9.89 0.60 -9.41
N ARG A 184 -10.05 0.88 -8.12
CA ARG A 184 -11.20 1.64 -7.60
C ARG A 184 -10.82 2.52 -6.42
N SER A 185 -11.70 3.47 -6.13
CA SER A 185 -11.66 4.25 -4.89
C SER A 185 -12.29 3.44 -3.75
N LEU A 186 -11.75 3.55 -2.54
CA LEU A 186 -12.40 3.00 -1.36
C LEU A 186 -13.61 3.85 -0.98
N THR A 187 -14.69 3.19 -0.58
CA THR A 187 -15.85 3.87 0.02
C THR A 187 -15.48 4.42 1.40
N GLN A 188 -16.24 5.41 1.89
CA GLN A 188 -16.12 5.93 3.26
C GLN A 188 -16.16 4.81 4.32
N ARG A 189 -16.99 3.79 4.11
CA ARG A 189 -17.10 2.63 5.01
C ARG A 189 -15.81 1.81 5.03
N GLU A 190 -15.17 1.59 3.89
CA GLU A 190 -13.91 0.86 3.79
C GLU A 190 -12.74 1.66 4.36
N VAL A 191 -12.72 2.99 4.12
CA VAL A 191 -11.73 3.89 4.72
C VAL A 191 -11.84 3.84 6.25
N SER A 192 -13.02 4.07 6.82
CA SER A 192 -13.26 4.00 8.27
C SER A 192 -13.08 2.58 8.84
N GLY A 193 -13.30 1.56 8.00
CA GLY A 193 -13.11 0.15 8.33
C GLY A 193 -11.69 -0.36 8.13
N THR A 194 -10.73 0.51 7.78
CA THR A 194 -9.32 0.14 7.62
C THR A 194 -8.71 -0.19 8.98
N ARG A 195 -8.22 -1.42 9.11
CA ARG A 195 -7.61 -1.94 10.34
C ARG A 195 -6.16 -2.34 10.16
N LEU A 196 -5.73 -2.56 8.92
CA LEU A 196 -4.39 -3.00 8.56
C LEU A 196 -3.82 -2.13 7.45
N LEU A 197 -2.61 -1.61 7.66
CA LEU A 197 -1.77 -0.99 6.62
C LEU A 197 -0.37 -1.61 6.70
N VAL A 198 0.06 -2.28 5.64
CA VAL A 198 1.38 -2.94 5.59
C VAL A 198 2.12 -2.53 4.32
N SER A 199 3.27 -1.88 4.45
CA SER A 199 4.12 -1.56 3.31
C SER A 199 4.88 -2.80 2.81
N ILE A 200 5.06 -2.94 1.48
CA ILE A 200 5.86 -4.03 0.88
C ILE A 200 6.92 -3.46 -0.06
N ARG A 201 8.19 -3.84 0.19
CA ARG A 201 9.35 -3.50 -0.65
C ARG A 201 10.18 -4.73 -1.01
N VAL A 202 10.91 -4.63 -2.11
CA VAL A 202 11.90 -5.61 -2.58
C VAL A 202 13.23 -4.90 -2.78
#